data_AF-A0A1M2W0N6-F1
#
_entry.id   AF-A0A1M2W0N6-F1
#
_cell.length_a   1.000
_cell.length_b   1.000
_cell.length_c   1.000
_cell.angle_alpha   90.00
_cell.angle_beta   90.00
_cell.angle_gamma   90.00
#
_symmetry.space_group_name_H-M   'P 1'
#
loop_
_entity.id
_entity.type
_entity.pdbx_description
1 polymer ?
#
loop_
_entity_poly.entity_id
_entity_poly.type
_entity_poly.pdbx_seq_one_letter_code
_entity_poly.pdbx_strand_id
1 'polypeptide(L)'
;MFNNASMVAHVAAKDFGDDTGTSAPSGAARERPASDPCLPARLPTSSFIQREASQVAPKALEAELERIRKALEIPPAPTLSEAEKSLPSSPTASPRAKRKSFLESLPSAFAAAKMLRTASQSKGNHAWKAPEPYEIMRAIERKDIMFIMEVRDRSFESLIEKHGDVTPLIHAMRIEHTDMAIILLGAFSRYINNLQDEDVEKPETKKFLKMLRFNLKTAIDYGLQKQQKDLIASFLQTLIMSEGDSWVALQTADVAVALREGTAGKPVRTAADAVRSFATKSLGQADFIASLED
;
A
#
# COMPACT_ATOMS: atom_id res chain seq x y z
N MET A 1 -5.15 38.24 4.62
CA MET A 1 -5.78 38.63 5.90
C MET A 1 -7.08 37.87 6.03
N PHE A 2 -7.21 37.02 7.05
CA PHE A 2 -8.43 36.22 7.25
C PHE A 2 -9.37 36.98 8.21
N ASN A 3 -10.62 37.18 7.79
CA ASN A 3 -11.64 37.86 8.57
C ASN A 3 -12.26 36.86 9.57
N ASN A 4 -11.82 36.93 10.82
CA ASN A 4 -12.27 36.03 11.89
C ASN A 4 -13.42 36.62 12.73
N ALA A 5 -14.07 37.70 12.27
CA ALA A 5 -15.08 38.43 13.04
C ALA A 5 -16.26 37.55 13.51
N SER A 6 -16.67 36.56 12.70
CA SER A 6 -17.77 35.65 13.04
C SER A 6 -17.42 34.65 14.15
N MET A 7 -16.17 34.19 14.21
CA MET A 7 -15.72 33.31 15.29
C MET A 7 -15.61 34.05 16.62
N VAL A 8 -15.14 35.29 16.59
CA VAL A 8 -15.02 36.13 17.79
C VAL A 8 -16.40 36.44 18.37
N ALA A 9 -17.38 36.75 17.52
CA ALA A 9 -18.77 36.96 17.95
C ALA A 9 -19.41 35.70 18.56
N HIS A 10 -19.11 34.52 18.01
CA HIS A 10 -19.65 33.26 18.51
C HIS A 10 -19.05 32.85 19.87
N VAL A 11 -17.77 33.14 20.12
CA VAL A 11 -17.14 32.86 21.41
C VAL A 11 -17.63 33.84 22.47
N ALA A 12 -17.75 35.13 22.13
CA ALA A 12 -18.26 36.14 23.06
C ALA A 12 -19.70 35.88 23.50
N ALA A 13 -20.56 35.38 22.61
CA ALA A 13 -21.94 35.01 22.93
C ALA A 13 -22.02 33.77 23.84
N LYS A 14 -21.05 32.84 23.76
CA LYS A 14 -21.04 31.61 24.56
C LYS A 14 -20.55 31.84 26.00
N ASP A 15 -19.65 32.80 26.20
CA ASP A 15 -18.98 32.99 27.49
C ASP A 15 -19.66 34.05 28.38
N PHE A 16 -20.54 34.92 27.84
CA PHE A 16 -21.09 36.06 28.57
C PHE A 16 -22.62 36.30 28.42
N GLY A 17 -23.37 35.40 27.77
CA GLY A 17 -24.79 35.62 27.45
C GLY A 17 -25.75 34.72 28.22
N ASP A 18 -26.66 35.34 28.98
CA ASP A 18 -27.78 34.73 29.68
C ASP A 18 -28.78 34.05 28.72
N ASP A 19 -29.38 32.97 29.21
CA ASP A 19 -30.22 32.01 28.50
C ASP A 19 -31.51 32.64 27.91
N THR A 20 -31.50 33.00 26.63
CA THR A 20 -32.74 33.21 25.83
C THR A 20 -32.52 32.79 24.38
N GLY A 21 -33.37 31.90 23.89
CA GLY A 21 -33.17 31.19 22.63
C GLY A 21 -33.20 32.05 21.35
N THR A 22 -32.78 31.38 20.26
CA THR A 22 -33.14 31.52 18.83
C THR A 22 -31.96 31.75 17.86
N SER A 23 -31.97 30.93 16.79
CA SER A 23 -31.33 31.07 15.46
C SER A 23 -29.82 30.83 15.33
N ALA A 24 -29.46 29.66 14.80
CA ALA A 24 -28.14 29.40 14.24
C ALA A 24 -27.91 30.25 12.97
N PRO A 25 -26.74 30.88 12.78
CA PRO A 25 -26.45 31.61 11.56
C PRO A 25 -26.15 30.63 10.42
N SER A 26 -27.14 30.41 9.56
CA SER A 26 -26.94 29.76 8.26
C SER A 26 -26.11 30.69 7.36
N GLY A 27 -24.81 30.41 7.24
CA GLY A 27 -23.96 31.04 6.24
C GLY A 27 -24.38 30.61 4.83
N ALA A 28 -24.32 31.54 3.87
CA ALA A 28 -24.64 31.26 2.47
C ALA A 28 -23.81 30.07 1.94
N ALA A 29 -24.48 29.15 1.24
CA ALA A 29 -23.86 27.97 0.66
C ALA A 29 -22.70 28.37 -0.26
N ARG A 30 -21.49 27.88 0.02
CA ARG A 30 -20.33 28.05 -0.85
C ARG A 30 -20.58 27.33 -2.18
N GLU A 31 -20.59 28.08 -3.27
CA GLU A 31 -20.59 27.52 -4.62
C GLU A 31 -19.37 26.62 -4.83
N ARG A 32 -19.60 25.41 -5.34
CA ARG A 32 -18.53 24.48 -5.69
C ARG A 32 -17.91 24.94 -7.01
N PRO A 33 -16.58 25.10 -7.09
CA PRO A 33 -15.92 25.40 -8.37
C PRO A 33 -16.18 24.28 -9.37
N ALA A 34 -16.57 24.64 -10.60
CA ALA A 34 -16.77 23.69 -11.68
C ALA A 34 -15.46 22.94 -11.96
N SER A 35 -15.52 21.61 -11.84
CA SER A 35 -14.39 20.73 -12.06
C SER A 35 -14.17 20.49 -13.56
N ASP A 36 -13.66 21.50 -14.25
CA ASP A 36 -13.06 21.32 -15.58
C ASP A 36 -11.54 21.27 -15.43
N PRO A 37 -10.93 20.08 -15.27
CA PRO A 37 -9.49 19.95 -15.23
C PRO A 37 -8.91 20.31 -16.60
N CYS A 38 -8.37 21.52 -16.74
CA CYS A 38 -7.58 21.90 -17.89
C CYS A 38 -6.10 21.60 -17.63
N LEU A 39 -5.43 20.93 -18.57
CA LEU A 39 -3.98 20.79 -18.52
C LEU A 39 -3.34 22.18 -18.70
N PRO A 40 -2.40 22.60 -17.84
CA PRO A 40 -1.73 23.90 -17.97
C PRO A 40 -0.85 23.99 -19.23
N ALA A 41 -0.55 22.86 -19.88
CA ALA A 41 0.16 22.80 -21.14
C ALA A 41 -0.38 21.66 -22.02
N ARG A 42 -0.29 21.83 -23.34
CA ARG A 42 -0.63 20.76 -24.29
C ARG A 42 0.33 19.58 -24.11
N LEU A 43 -0.20 18.37 -24.22
CA LEU A 43 0.65 17.17 -24.24
C LEU A 43 1.60 17.23 -25.45
N PRO A 44 2.83 16.69 -25.33
CA PRO A 44 3.75 16.56 -26.45
C PRO A 44 3.10 15.81 -27.61
N THR A 45 3.42 16.21 -28.84
CA THR A 45 2.88 15.52 -30.02
C THR A 45 3.41 14.09 -30.10
N SER A 46 2.61 13.17 -30.65
CA SER A 46 3.02 11.79 -30.89
C SER A 46 4.34 11.69 -31.66
N SER A 47 4.60 12.62 -32.58
CA SER A 47 5.85 12.69 -33.34
C SER A 47 7.08 12.99 -32.47
N PHE A 48 6.91 13.82 -31.43
CA PHE A 48 7.97 14.11 -30.47
C PHE A 48 8.30 12.87 -29.63
N ILE A 49 7.26 12.21 -29.10
CA ILE A 49 7.40 10.99 -28.30
C ILE A 49 8.08 9.88 -29.13
N GLN A 50 7.67 9.70 -30.39
CA GLN A 50 8.25 8.68 -31.26
C GLN A 50 9.71 8.97 -31.65
N ARG A 51 10.07 10.24 -31.82
CA ARG A 51 11.45 10.67 -32.06
C ARG A 51 12.32 10.43 -30.83
N GLU A 52 11.82 10.75 -29.65
CA GLU A 52 12.55 10.52 -28.40
C GLU A 52 12.70 9.01 -28.13
N ALA A 53 11.63 8.24 -28.31
CA ALA A 53 11.64 6.78 -28.16
C ALA A 53 12.65 6.12 -29.11
N SER A 54 12.67 6.51 -30.39
CA SER A 54 13.62 5.95 -31.37
C SER A 54 15.09 6.31 -31.10
N GLN A 55 15.35 7.42 -30.41
CA GLN A 55 16.71 7.79 -29.99
C GLN A 55 17.16 7.13 -28.69
N VAL A 56 16.23 6.91 -27.76
CA VAL A 56 16.54 6.39 -26.41
C VAL A 56 16.51 4.86 -26.37
N ALA A 57 15.60 4.21 -27.11
CA ALA A 57 15.44 2.76 -27.14
C ALA A 57 16.73 1.98 -27.50
N PRO A 58 17.49 2.31 -28.57
CA PRO A 58 18.68 1.53 -28.91
C PRO A 58 19.78 1.66 -27.87
N LYS A 59 19.95 2.85 -27.28
CA LYS A 59 20.96 3.10 -26.23
C LYS A 59 20.63 2.37 -24.93
N ALA A 60 19.35 2.27 -24.59
CA ALA A 60 18.90 1.51 -23.43
C ALA A 60 19.14 -0.01 -23.63
N LEU A 61 18.91 -0.50 -24.85
CA LEU A 61 19.13 -1.91 -25.20
C LEU A 61 20.63 -2.25 -25.18
N GLU A 62 21.48 -1.40 -25.74
CA GLU A 62 22.94 -1.57 -25.69
C GLU A 62 23.47 -1.55 -24.25
N ALA A 63 22.98 -0.62 -23.41
CA ALA A 63 23.37 -0.55 -22.00
C ALA A 63 22.97 -1.81 -21.21
N GLU A 64 21.81 -2.40 -21.52
CA GLU A 64 21.35 -3.63 -20.88
C GLU A 64 22.15 -4.85 -21.35
N LEU A 65 22.49 -4.93 -22.64
CA LEU A 65 23.37 -5.99 -23.16
C LEU A 65 24.77 -5.93 -22.53
N GLU A 66 25.34 -4.74 -22.36
CA GLU A 66 26.61 -4.55 -21.66
C GLU A 66 26.54 -4.92 -20.19
N ARG A 67 25.40 -4.66 -19.52
CA ARG A 67 25.15 -5.10 -18.15
C ARG A 67 25.11 -6.62 -18.05
N ILE A 68 24.43 -7.29 -18.97
CA ILE A 68 24.32 -8.76 -19.03
C ILE A 68 25.69 -9.38 -19.31
N ARG A 69 26.48 -8.81 -20.24
CA ARG A 69 27.86 -9.26 -20.51
C ARG A 69 28.75 -9.20 -19.28
N LYS A 70 28.73 -8.07 -18.57
CA LYS A 70 29.49 -7.91 -17.31
C LYS A 70 29.01 -8.85 -16.20
N ALA A 71 27.74 -9.23 -16.19
CA ALA A 71 27.20 -10.20 -15.23
C ALA A 71 27.59 -11.66 -15.57
N LEU A 72 27.91 -11.95 -16.84
CA LEU A 72 28.31 -13.28 -17.32
C LEU A 72 29.83 -13.50 -17.32
N GLU A 73 30.65 -12.46 -17.11
CA GLU A 73 32.08 -12.63 -16.83
C GLU A 73 32.29 -13.22 -15.42
N ILE A 74 32.46 -14.54 -15.38
CA ILE A 74 32.88 -15.30 -14.21
C ILE A 74 34.32 -14.89 -13.84
N PRO A 75 34.61 -14.45 -12.60
CA PRO A 75 35.99 -14.18 -12.20
C PRO A 75 36.78 -15.51 -12.12
N PRO A 76 38.04 -15.57 -12.58
CA PRO A 76 38.87 -16.75 -12.36
C PRO A 76 39.11 -16.94 -10.86
N ALA A 77 39.08 -18.21 -10.43
CA ALA A 77 39.30 -18.63 -9.05
C ALA A 77 40.65 -18.15 -8.47
N PRO A 78 40.76 -17.97 -7.14
CA PRO A 78 41.97 -17.45 -6.52
C PRO A 78 43.06 -18.53 -6.50
N THR A 79 44.17 -18.29 -7.20
CA THR A 79 45.40 -19.07 -7.01
C THR A 79 46.18 -18.51 -5.82
N LEU A 80 46.32 -19.34 -4.79
CA LEU A 80 47.29 -19.21 -3.71
C LEU A 80 48.70 -19.43 -4.28
N SER A 81 49.50 -18.37 -4.42
CA SER A 81 50.98 -18.41 -4.38
C SER A 81 51.56 -17.01 -4.57
N GLU A 82 52.71 -16.76 -3.93
CA GLU A 82 53.55 -15.56 -4.00
C GLU A 82 53.21 -14.42 -3.03
N ALA A 83 53.16 -14.79 -1.74
CA ALA A 83 53.79 -13.96 -0.72
C ALA A 83 55.31 -14.21 -0.76
N GLU A 84 56.09 -13.13 -0.88
CA GLU A 84 57.51 -12.92 -0.52
C GLU A 84 58.34 -12.28 -1.64
N LYS A 85 58.49 -10.95 -1.61
CA LYS A 85 59.76 -10.29 -1.23
C LYS A 85 59.76 -8.78 -1.47
N SER A 86 60.39 -8.10 -0.52
CA SER A 86 61.09 -6.80 -0.61
C SER A 86 60.30 -5.49 -0.45
N LEU A 87 60.26 -5.01 0.80
CA LEU A 87 60.69 -3.64 1.16
C LEU A 87 62.23 -3.54 1.00
N PRO A 88 62.90 -2.36 0.98
CA PRO A 88 62.46 -1.05 1.53
C PRO A 88 62.83 0.20 0.69
N SER A 89 62.20 1.34 1.00
CA SER A 89 62.85 2.64 1.32
C SER A 89 61.93 3.83 1.05
N SER A 90 61.67 4.62 2.09
CA SER A 90 61.39 6.06 1.98
C SER A 90 62.74 6.79 1.86
N PRO A 91 62.85 8.04 1.35
CA PRO A 91 62.37 9.18 2.16
C PRO A 91 61.98 10.49 1.40
N THR A 92 61.31 11.39 2.13
CA THR A 92 61.39 12.88 2.10
C THR A 92 60.75 13.74 0.98
N ALA A 93 60.04 14.78 1.47
CA ALA A 93 59.90 16.17 0.96
C ALA A 93 58.89 16.55 -0.16
N SER A 94 57.88 17.31 0.27
CA SER A 94 57.07 18.35 -0.41
C SER A 94 57.95 19.55 -0.92
N PRO A 95 57.45 20.68 -1.49
CA PRO A 95 56.31 21.02 -2.38
C PRO A 95 56.75 21.83 -3.65
N ARG A 96 55.92 21.96 -4.70
CA ARG A 96 55.88 23.24 -5.45
C ARG A 96 54.62 23.44 -6.30
N ALA A 97 54.07 24.64 -6.11
CA ALA A 97 52.86 25.19 -6.70
C ALA A 97 53.06 25.81 -8.10
N LYS A 98 51.91 26.12 -8.74
CA LYS A 98 51.59 27.15 -9.78
C LYS A 98 50.87 26.49 -10.97
N ARG A 99 49.78 27.00 -11.56
CA ARG A 99 48.99 28.24 -11.41
C ARG A 99 47.65 28.03 -12.14
N LYS A 100 46.57 28.52 -11.50
CA LYS A 100 45.36 29.18 -12.01
C LYS A 100 45.16 29.31 -13.53
N SER A 101 43.97 28.94 -14.01
CA SER A 101 43.14 29.83 -14.84
C SER A 101 41.72 29.91 -14.25
N PHE A 102 41.24 31.15 -14.17
CA PHE A 102 39.95 31.58 -13.65
C PHE A 102 39.10 32.01 -14.84
N LEU A 103 37.79 31.73 -14.76
CA LEU A 103 36.64 32.36 -15.44
C LEU A 103 36.34 31.98 -16.90
N GLU A 104 35.28 31.19 -17.06
CA GLU A 104 34.11 31.43 -17.94
C GLU A 104 33.00 30.43 -17.52
N SER A 105 32.18 30.76 -16.51
CA SER A 105 30.80 31.27 -16.61
C SER A 105 29.79 30.36 -17.34
N LEU A 106 29.13 29.48 -16.56
CA LEU A 106 27.69 29.05 -16.54
C LEU A 106 26.94 28.67 -17.85
N PRO A 107 25.99 27.68 -17.83
CA PRO A 107 24.98 27.51 -16.77
C PRO A 107 24.83 26.09 -16.19
N SER A 108 24.97 26.06 -14.85
CA SER A 108 23.99 25.57 -13.87
C SER A 108 22.62 25.14 -14.44
N ALA A 109 22.49 23.87 -14.79
CA ALA A 109 21.21 23.14 -14.81
C ALA A 109 21.44 21.61 -14.77
N PHE A 110 22.54 21.12 -15.36
CA PHE A 110 22.84 19.68 -15.40
C PHE A 110 23.52 19.13 -14.14
N ALA A 111 24.16 19.98 -13.31
CA ALA A 111 24.79 19.55 -12.07
C ALA A 111 23.77 19.27 -10.95
N ALA A 112 22.67 20.02 -10.90
CA ALA A 112 21.57 19.78 -9.93
C ALA A 112 20.82 18.48 -10.25
N ALA A 113 20.59 18.16 -11.52
CA ALA A 113 19.97 16.91 -11.94
C ALA A 113 20.88 15.69 -11.68
N LYS A 114 22.21 15.86 -11.75
CA LYS A 114 23.16 14.80 -11.39
C LYS A 114 23.25 14.61 -9.88
N MET A 115 23.19 15.68 -9.08
CA MET A 115 23.13 15.58 -7.61
C MET A 115 21.81 15.01 -7.08
N LEU A 116 20.66 15.27 -7.71
CA LEU A 116 19.38 14.64 -7.36
C LEU A 116 19.31 13.17 -7.81
N ARG A 117 19.92 12.79 -8.93
CA ARG A 117 20.05 11.37 -9.34
C ARG A 117 21.03 10.60 -8.48
N THR A 118 22.15 11.21 -8.05
CA THR A 118 23.06 10.55 -7.12
C THR A 118 22.52 10.51 -5.69
N ALA A 119 21.68 11.46 -5.26
CA ALA A 119 21.00 11.38 -3.96
C ALA A 119 19.88 10.33 -3.92
N SER A 120 19.26 10.01 -5.08
CA SER A 120 18.30 8.90 -5.22
C SER A 120 18.98 7.53 -5.39
N GLN A 121 20.27 7.47 -5.67
CA GLN A 121 21.05 6.23 -5.80
C GLN A 121 22.10 6.03 -4.69
N SER A 122 22.21 6.95 -3.72
CA SER A 122 23.14 6.86 -2.60
C SER A 122 22.50 6.59 -1.24
N LYS A 123 21.20 6.25 -1.17
CA LYS A 123 20.65 5.60 0.03
C LYS A 123 20.75 4.08 -0.13
N GLY A 124 21.96 3.60 0.11
CA GLY A 124 22.24 2.23 0.49
C GLY A 124 21.91 1.18 -0.56
N ASN A 125 22.96 0.54 -1.05
CA ASN A 125 22.93 -0.88 -1.38
C ASN A 125 22.70 -1.70 -0.08
N HIS A 126 21.69 -1.34 0.72
CA HIS A 126 21.19 -2.20 1.78
C HIS A 126 20.52 -3.34 1.03
N ALA A 127 21.16 -4.50 1.04
CA ALA A 127 20.48 -5.76 0.73
C ALA A 127 19.16 -5.72 1.50
N TRP A 128 18.05 -5.73 0.76
CA TRP A 128 16.73 -5.66 1.36
C TRP A 128 16.62 -6.79 2.39
N LYS A 129 16.52 -6.41 3.66
CA LYS A 129 16.33 -7.36 4.75
C LYS A 129 14.82 -7.56 4.90
N ALA A 130 14.39 -8.80 5.01
CA ALA A 130 13.01 -9.09 5.38
C ALA A 130 12.69 -8.37 6.71
N PRO A 131 11.57 -7.62 6.77
CA PRO A 131 11.21 -6.87 7.95
C PRO A 131 10.91 -7.81 9.11
N GLU A 132 11.36 -7.45 10.29
CA GLU A 132 11.01 -8.19 11.50
C GLU A 132 9.57 -7.82 11.92
N PRO A 133 8.84 -8.72 12.59
CA PRO A 133 7.44 -8.48 12.98
C PRO A 133 7.20 -7.18 13.74
N TYR A 134 8.11 -6.85 14.67
CA TYR A 134 7.99 -5.63 15.48
C TYR A 134 8.16 -4.36 14.64
N GLU A 135 8.87 -4.41 13.52
CA GLU A 135 9.07 -3.26 12.63
C GLU A 135 7.76 -2.92 11.90
N ILE A 136 7.02 -3.95 11.48
CA ILE A 136 5.71 -3.80 10.84
C ILE A 136 4.70 -3.20 11.81
N MET A 137 4.65 -3.73 13.04
CA MET A 137 3.73 -3.23 14.08
C MET A 137 4.06 -1.79 14.46
N ARG A 138 5.35 -1.47 14.60
CA ARG A 138 5.81 -0.09 14.86
C ARG A 138 5.52 0.85 13.68
N ALA A 139 5.62 0.38 12.45
CA ALA A 139 5.27 1.16 11.27
C ALA A 139 3.77 1.47 11.24
N ILE A 140 2.91 0.54 11.65
CA ILE A 140 1.47 0.77 11.79
C ILE A 140 1.16 1.82 12.86
N GLU A 141 1.81 1.73 14.02
CA GLU A 141 1.67 2.71 15.11
C GLU A 141 2.17 4.11 14.71
N ARG A 142 3.21 4.18 13.88
CA ARG A 142 3.77 5.45 13.39
C ARG A 142 3.13 5.95 12.10
N LYS A 143 2.20 5.19 11.52
CA LYS A 143 1.61 5.44 10.22
C LYS A 143 2.67 5.63 9.12
N ASP A 144 3.71 4.81 9.15
CA ASP A 144 4.75 4.79 8.13
C ASP A 144 4.25 4.03 6.89
N ILE A 145 3.44 4.74 6.11
CA ILE A 145 2.82 4.21 4.89
C ILE A 145 3.89 3.77 3.89
N MET A 146 4.98 4.53 3.78
CA MET A 146 6.05 4.23 2.81
C MET A 146 6.71 2.89 3.12
N PHE A 147 7.00 2.62 4.41
CA PHE A 147 7.53 1.32 4.82
C PHE A 147 6.55 0.19 4.53
N ILE A 148 5.27 0.33 4.90
CA ILE A 148 4.26 -0.71 4.65
C ILE A 148 4.09 -0.98 3.15
N MET A 149 4.16 0.05 2.32
CA MET A 149 4.09 -0.09 0.86
C MET A 149 5.33 -0.80 0.29
N GLU A 150 6.52 -0.55 0.85
CA GLU A 150 7.72 -1.28 0.45
C GLU A 150 7.68 -2.76 0.90
N VAL A 151 7.21 -3.03 2.11
CA VAL A 151 6.97 -4.40 2.61
C VAL A 151 5.94 -5.11 1.74
N ARG A 152 4.84 -4.46 1.37
CA ARG A 152 3.84 -5.02 0.43
C ARG A 152 4.49 -5.50 -0.86
N ASP A 153 5.38 -4.70 -1.45
CA ASP A 153 5.95 -5.00 -2.76
C ASP A 153 7.04 -6.07 -2.72
N ARG A 154 7.75 -6.23 -1.60
CA ARG A 154 8.92 -7.10 -1.50
C ARG A 154 8.75 -8.31 -0.59
N SER A 155 7.85 -8.24 0.39
CA SER A 155 7.65 -9.25 1.42
C SER A 155 6.21 -9.19 1.94
N PHE A 156 5.27 -9.38 1.01
CA PHE A 156 3.84 -9.31 1.31
C PHE A 156 3.41 -10.29 2.41
N GLU A 157 4.07 -11.46 2.50
CA GLU A 157 3.76 -12.50 3.47
C GLU A 157 3.82 -11.99 4.91
N SER A 158 4.78 -11.14 5.23
CA SER A 158 4.95 -10.56 6.57
C SER A 158 3.79 -9.66 7.00
N LEU A 159 2.94 -9.19 6.08
CA LEU A 159 1.74 -8.40 6.41
C LEU A 159 0.55 -9.27 6.85
N ILE A 160 0.62 -10.58 6.60
CA ILE A 160 -0.46 -11.54 6.88
C ILE A 160 -0.08 -12.50 7.99
N GLU A 161 1.21 -12.70 8.22
CA GLU A 161 1.67 -13.54 9.33
C GLU A 161 1.15 -13.03 10.69
N LYS A 162 0.68 -13.99 11.48
CA LYS A 162 0.28 -13.75 12.85
C LYS A 162 1.52 -13.79 13.72
N HIS A 163 1.78 -12.72 14.46
CA HIS A 163 2.90 -12.67 15.40
C HIS A 163 2.37 -12.47 16.82
N GLY A 164 2.73 -13.40 17.71
CA GLY A 164 2.03 -13.55 18.99
C GLY A 164 0.57 -13.90 18.76
N ASP A 165 -0.34 -13.06 19.26
CA ASP A 165 -1.79 -13.26 19.13
C ASP A 165 -2.51 -12.30 18.17
N VAL A 166 -1.75 -11.53 17.39
CA VAL A 166 -2.30 -10.43 16.61
C VAL A 166 -1.70 -10.43 15.21
N THR A 167 -2.52 -10.13 14.21
CA THR A 167 -2.05 -9.87 12.85
C THR A 167 -1.94 -8.37 12.63
N PRO A 168 -1.10 -7.91 11.69
CA PRO A 168 -0.95 -6.49 11.40
C PRO A 168 -2.28 -5.76 11.18
N LEU A 169 -3.23 -6.38 10.47
CA LEU A 169 -4.57 -5.82 10.27
C LEU A 169 -5.35 -5.66 11.58
N ILE A 170 -5.39 -6.70 12.42
CA ILE A 170 -6.08 -6.64 13.71
C ILE A 170 -5.42 -5.61 14.64
N HIS A 171 -4.09 -5.48 14.59
CA HIS A 171 -3.38 -4.46 15.36
C HIS A 171 -3.82 -3.06 14.97
N ALA A 172 -3.82 -2.76 13.67
CA ALA A 172 -4.28 -1.47 13.15
C ALA A 172 -5.70 -1.15 13.60
N MET A 173 -6.61 -2.14 13.59
CA MET A 173 -7.98 -1.97 14.08
C MET A 173 -8.05 -1.73 15.59
N ARG A 174 -7.22 -2.43 16.39
CA ARG A 174 -7.19 -2.30 17.85
C ARG A 174 -6.74 -0.93 18.33
N ILE A 175 -5.81 -0.31 17.62
CA ILE A 175 -5.34 1.05 17.91
C ILE A 175 -6.11 2.12 17.14
N GLU A 176 -7.22 1.75 16.49
CA GLU A 176 -8.12 2.66 15.74
C GLU A 176 -7.41 3.42 14.60
N HIS A 177 -6.37 2.82 14.02
CA HIS A 177 -5.69 3.33 12.83
C HIS A 177 -6.39 2.82 11.56
N THR A 178 -7.60 3.33 11.31
CA THR A 178 -8.46 2.93 10.18
C THR A 178 -7.77 3.14 8.82
N ASP A 179 -6.99 4.21 8.69
CA ASP A 179 -6.16 4.49 7.51
C ASP A 179 -5.15 3.37 7.23
N MET A 180 -4.46 2.88 8.26
CA MET A 180 -3.54 1.75 8.12
C MET A 180 -4.27 0.44 7.82
N ALA A 181 -5.45 0.22 8.42
CA ALA A 181 -6.29 -0.94 8.08
C ALA A 181 -6.74 -0.91 6.61
N ILE A 182 -7.09 0.27 6.08
CA ILE A 182 -7.41 0.45 4.65
C ILE A 182 -6.21 0.13 3.77
N ILE A 183 -5.01 0.60 4.12
CA ILE A 183 -3.79 0.35 3.34
C ILE A 183 -3.45 -1.15 3.32
N LEU A 184 -3.52 -1.82 4.47
CA LEU A 184 -3.29 -3.27 4.58
C LEU A 184 -4.34 -4.05 3.77
N LEU A 185 -5.62 -3.67 3.88
CA LEU A 185 -6.68 -4.29 3.10
C LEU A 185 -6.50 -4.07 1.59
N GLY A 186 -6.08 -2.87 1.18
CA GLY A 186 -5.76 -2.57 -0.22
C GLY A 186 -4.58 -3.40 -0.73
N ALA A 187 -3.57 -3.64 0.11
CA ALA A 187 -2.48 -4.56 -0.19
C ALA A 187 -2.98 -6.00 -0.39
N PHE A 188 -3.92 -6.45 0.45
CA PHE A 188 -4.54 -7.77 0.34
C PHE A 188 -5.34 -7.94 -0.96
N SER A 189 -6.21 -6.98 -1.26
CA SER A 189 -7.00 -6.98 -2.48
C SER A 189 -6.11 -6.95 -3.73
N ARG A 190 -5.08 -6.10 -3.75
CA ARG A 190 -4.11 -6.03 -4.86
C ARG A 190 -3.40 -7.35 -5.08
N TYR A 191 -2.95 -8.02 -4.02
CA TYR A 191 -2.27 -9.31 -4.17
C TYR A 191 -3.19 -10.36 -4.79
N ILE A 192 -4.42 -10.50 -4.26
CA ILE A 192 -5.40 -11.46 -4.78
C ILE A 192 -5.71 -11.19 -6.25
N ASN A 193 -5.96 -9.93 -6.62
CA ASN A 193 -6.28 -9.54 -8.00
C ASN A 193 -5.15 -9.81 -9.01
N ASN A 194 -3.91 -9.91 -8.52
CA ASN A 194 -2.75 -10.10 -9.37
C ASN A 194 -2.29 -11.56 -9.43
N LEU A 195 -2.90 -12.46 -8.64
CA LEU A 195 -2.65 -13.90 -8.73
C LEU A 195 -3.16 -14.42 -10.08
N GLN A 196 -2.31 -15.18 -10.76
CA GLN A 196 -2.72 -15.93 -11.95
C GLN A 196 -3.31 -17.28 -11.53
N ASP A 197 -4.18 -17.86 -12.35
CA ASP A 197 -4.86 -19.12 -12.02
C ASP A 197 -3.86 -20.26 -11.76
N GLU A 198 -2.73 -20.28 -12.49
CA GLU A 198 -1.66 -21.27 -12.28
C GLU A 198 -0.96 -21.11 -10.92
N ASP A 199 -0.87 -19.88 -10.43
CA ASP A 199 -0.27 -19.59 -9.13
C ASP A 199 -1.20 -19.96 -7.96
N VAL A 200 -2.52 -19.87 -8.17
CA VAL A 200 -3.53 -20.27 -7.18
C VAL A 200 -3.46 -21.76 -6.89
N GLU A 201 -3.08 -22.58 -7.88
CA GLU A 201 -2.97 -24.02 -7.69
C GLU A 201 -1.80 -24.45 -6.80
N LYS A 202 -0.77 -23.60 -6.69
CA LYS A 202 0.44 -23.88 -5.89
C LYS A 202 0.11 -24.06 -4.40
N PRO A 203 0.71 -25.06 -3.74
CA PRO A 203 0.40 -25.37 -2.34
C PRO A 203 0.75 -24.23 -1.38
N GLU A 204 1.81 -23.47 -1.68
CA GLU A 204 2.24 -22.31 -0.90
C GLU A 204 1.21 -21.19 -0.97
N THR A 205 0.76 -20.84 -2.18
CA THR A 205 -0.32 -19.86 -2.40
C THR A 205 -1.61 -20.29 -1.72
N LYS A 206 -1.97 -21.58 -1.75
CA LYS A 206 -3.16 -22.09 -1.04
C LYS A 206 -3.06 -21.94 0.48
N LYS A 207 -1.90 -22.30 1.05
CA LYS A 207 -1.62 -22.09 2.49
C LYS A 207 -1.73 -20.61 2.84
N PHE A 208 -1.20 -19.77 1.96
CA PHE A 208 -1.21 -18.32 2.11
C PHE A 208 -2.62 -17.73 2.06
N LEU A 209 -3.41 -18.05 1.04
CA LEU A 209 -4.81 -17.63 0.91
C LEU A 209 -5.63 -18.09 2.12
N LYS A 210 -5.35 -19.28 2.66
CA LYS A 210 -6.00 -19.76 3.89
C LYS A 210 -5.69 -18.85 5.10
N MET A 211 -4.45 -18.39 5.26
CA MET A 211 -4.07 -17.44 6.32
C MET A 211 -4.74 -16.09 6.11
N LEU A 212 -4.75 -15.58 4.88
CA LEU A 212 -5.42 -14.33 4.54
C LEU A 212 -6.92 -14.38 4.84
N ARG A 213 -7.61 -15.46 4.45
CA ARG A 213 -9.02 -15.69 4.77
C ARG A 213 -9.26 -15.71 6.29
N PHE A 214 -8.41 -16.41 7.04
CA PHE A 214 -8.50 -16.43 8.50
C PHE A 214 -8.38 -15.02 9.11
N ASN A 215 -7.45 -14.22 8.61
CA ASN A 215 -7.27 -12.83 9.05
C ASN A 215 -8.49 -11.96 8.74
N LEU A 216 -9.03 -12.05 7.52
CA LEU A 216 -10.22 -11.30 7.11
C LEU A 216 -11.44 -11.67 7.96
N LYS A 217 -11.66 -12.97 8.21
CA LYS A 217 -12.76 -13.43 9.09
C LYS A 217 -12.59 -12.91 10.52
N THR A 218 -11.38 -12.97 11.05
CA THR A 218 -11.07 -12.42 12.38
C THR A 218 -11.29 -10.91 12.44
N ALA A 219 -10.98 -10.19 11.36
CA ALA A 219 -11.19 -8.73 11.27
C ALA A 219 -12.68 -8.38 11.19
N ILE A 220 -13.48 -9.18 10.47
CA ILE A 220 -14.95 -9.04 10.47
C ILE A 220 -15.50 -9.29 11.87
N ASP A 221 -15.09 -10.37 12.55
CA ASP A 221 -15.52 -10.66 13.92
C ASP A 221 -15.16 -9.52 14.88
N TYR A 222 -13.94 -9.00 14.79
CA TYR A 222 -13.49 -7.88 15.60
C TYR A 222 -14.29 -6.60 15.32
N GLY A 223 -14.49 -6.26 14.03
CA GLY A 223 -15.25 -5.09 13.61
C GLY A 223 -16.70 -5.13 14.07
N LEU A 224 -17.34 -6.30 14.03
CA LEU A 224 -18.70 -6.51 14.54
C LEU A 224 -18.77 -6.35 16.07
N GLN A 225 -17.83 -6.94 16.81
CA GLN A 225 -17.77 -6.82 18.27
C GLN A 225 -17.53 -5.38 18.74
N LYS A 226 -16.74 -4.61 17.99
CA LYS A 226 -16.42 -3.21 18.29
C LYS A 226 -17.32 -2.19 17.61
N GLN A 227 -18.34 -2.63 16.87
CA GLN A 227 -19.23 -1.78 16.07
C GLN A 227 -18.52 -0.90 15.01
N GLN A 228 -17.30 -1.29 14.59
CA GLN A 228 -16.57 -0.66 13.50
C GLN A 228 -17.06 -1.25 12.15
N LYS A 229 -18.18 -0.72 11.65
CA LYS A 229 -18.87 -1.28 10.47
C LYS A 229 -18.28 -0.82 9.12
N ASP A 230 -17.52 0.27 9.10
CA ASP A 230 -17.12 0.96 7.86
C ASP A 230 -16.29 0.10 6.90
N LEU A 231 -15.48 -0.83 7.44
CA LEU A 231 -14.59 -1.68 6.62
C LEU A 231 -15.14 -3.09 6.37
N ILE A 232 -16.28 -3.47 6.96
CA ILE A 232 -16.81 -4.84 6.88
C ILE A 232 -17.11 -5.23 5.43
N ALA A 233 -17.72 -4.32 4.65
CA ALA A 233 -18.03 -4.57 3.25
C ALA A 233 -16.74 -4.85 2.44
N SER A 234 -15.68 -4.07 2.67
CA SER A 234 -14.40 -4.24 1.99
C SER A 234 -13.66 -5.52 2.43
N PHE A 235 -13.77 -5.91 3.71
CA PHE A 235 -13.27 -7.21 4.18
C PHE A 235 -14.01 -8.37 3.50
N LEU A 236 -15.34 -8.30 3.43
CA LEU A 236 -16.15 -9.33 2.79
C LEU A 236 -15.87 -9.44 1.30
N GLN A 237 -15.75 -8.31 0.60
CA GLN A 237 -15.36 -8.27 -0.81
C GLN A 237 -14.02 -8.99 -1.02
N THR A 238 -12.99 -8.62 -0.24
CA THR A 238 -11.65 -9.22 -0.34
C THR A 238 -11.68 -10.71 0.02
N LEU A 239 -12.52 -11.11 0.97
CA LEU A 239 -12.71 -12.50 1.36
C LEU A 239 -13.32 -13.32 0.21
N ILE A 240 -14.38 -12.82 -0.43
CA ILE A 240 -15.02 -13.46 -1.59
C ILE A 240 -14.02 -13.58 -2.74
N MET A 241 -13.30 -12.50 -3.06
CA MET A 241 -12.26 -12.50 -4.10
C MET A 241 -11.19 -13.56 -3.84
N SER A 242 -10.82 -13.77 -2.57
CA SER A 242 -9.82 -14.77 -2.20
C SER A 242 -10.32 -16.21 -2.32
N GLU A 243 -11.63 -16.45 -2.24
CA GLU A 243 -12.27 -17.77 -2.37
C GLU A 243 -12.53 -18.14 -3.83
N GLY A 244 -12.81 -17.13 -4.66
CA GLY A 244 -13.11 -17.27 -6.07
C GLY A 244 -14.52 -17.78 -6.36
N ASP A 245 -14.76 -18.13 -7.62
CA ASP A 245 -16.11 -18.41 -8.14
C ASP A 245 -16.72 -19.72 -7.62
N SER A 246 -15.91 -20.64 -7.09
CA SER A 246 -16.37 -21.94 -6.61
C SER A 246 -17.44 -21.82 -5.51
N TRP A 247 -17.21 -20.92 -4.55
CA TRP A 247 -18.16 -20.67 -3.47
C TRP A 247 -19.43 -19.97 -4.01
N VAL A 248 -19.26 -18.98 -4.90
CA VAL A 248 -20.38 -18.25 -5.50
C VAL A 248 -21.28 -19.19 -6.30
N ALA A 249 -20.69 -20.07 -7.12
CA ALA A 249 -21.42 -21.05 -7.92
C ALA A 249 -22.19 -22.04 -7.02
N LEU A 250 -21.57 -22.53 -5.95
CA LEU A 250 -22.22 -23.42 -4.98
C LEU A 250 -23.42 -22.75 -4.32
N GLN A 251 -23.23 -21.54 -3.76
CA GLN A 251 -24.32 -20.84 -3.08
C GLN A 251 -25.43 -20.41 -4.05
N THR A 252 -25.08 -20.08 -5.29
CA THR A 252 -26.07 -19.78 -6.34
C THR A 252 -26.92 -21.01 -6.65
N ALA A 253 -26.30 -22.20 -6.73
CA ALA A 253 -27.03 -23.45 -6.94
C ALA A 253 -27.99 -23.76 -5.78
N ASP A 254 -27.53 -23.60 -4.53
CA ASP A 254 -28.33 -23.82 -3.32
C ASP A 254 -29.53 -22.86 -3.26
N VAL A 255 -29.30 -21.57 -3.53
CA VAL A 255 -30.38 -20.57 -3.58
C VAL A 255 -31.34 -20.84 -4.76
N ALA A 256 -30.83 -21.31 -5.90
CA ALA A 256 -31.67 -21.67 -7.04
C ALA A 256 -32.58 -22.88 -6.75
N VAL A 257 -32.10 -23.87 -5.97
CA VAL A 257 -32.93 -24.97 -5.48
C VAL A 257 -34.03 -24.43 -4.55
N ALA A 258 -33.65 -23.61 -3.57
CA ALA A 258 -34.61 -22.99 -2.64
C ALA A 258 -35.66 -22.14 -3.35
N LEU A 259 -35.29 -21.45 -4.44
CA LEU A 259 -36.22 -20.70 -5.27
C LEU A 259 -37.23 -21.60 -6.00
N ARG A 260 -36.79 -22.77 -6.51
CA ARG A 260 -37.67 -23.73 -7.20
C ARG A 260 -38.69 -24.37 -6.25
N GLU A 261 -38.36 -24.47 -4.98
CA GLU A 261 -39.28 -24.93 -3.91
C GLU A 261 -40.28 -23.86 -3.46
N GLY A 262 -40.20 -22.64 -4.02
CA GLY A 262 -41.11 -21.54 -3.72
C GLY A 262 -40.97 -21.02 -2.29
N THR A 263 -42.09 -20.73 -1.63
CA THR A 263 -42.10 -20.20 -0.26
C THR A 263 -41.61 -21.22 0.78
N ALA A 264 -41.70 -22.51 0.50
CA ALA A 264 -41.23 -23.58 1.38
C ALA A 264 -39.70 -23.59 1.50
N GLY A 265 -38.98 -23.31 0.40
CA GLY A 265 -37.52 -23.31 0.35
C GLY A 265 -36.84 -22.10 1.01
N LYS A 266 -37.60 -21.04 1.33
CA LYS A 266 -37.12 -19.82 2.02
C LYS A 266 -35.80 -19.26 1.44
N PRO A 267 -35.74 -18.95 0.14
CA PRO A 267 -34.50 -18.61 -0.57
C PRO A 267 -33.72 -17.42 0.03
N VAL A 268 -34.42 -16.40 0.54
CA VAL A 268 -33.78 -15.24 1.21
C VAL A 268 -33.05 -15.66 2.47
N ARG A 269 -33.64 -16.57 3.26
CA ARG A 269 -33.02 -17.09 4.48
C ARG A 269 -31.80 -17.94 4.13
N THR A 270 -31.92 -18.81 3.13
CA THR A 270 -30.79 -19.62 2.62
C THR A 270 -29.62 -18.73 2.20
N ALA A 271 -29.88 -17.64 1.46
CA ALA A 271 -28.85 -16.69 1.07
C ALA A 271 -28.24 -15.94 2.28
N ALA A 272 -29.08 -15.53 3.23
CA ALA A 272 -28.61 -14.83 4.45
C ALA A 272 -27.71 -15.74 5.31
N ASP A 273 -28.11 -17.00 5.51
CA ASP A 273 -27.37 -17.96 6.31
C ASP A 273 -26.05 -18.37 5.61
N ALA A 274 -26.05 -18.44 4.28
CA ALA A 274 -24.84 -18.62 3.48
C ALA A 274 -23.82 -17.50 3.69
N VAL A 275 -24.24 -16.23 3.60
CA VAL A 275 -23.35 -15.08 3.81
C VAL A 275 -22.86 -15.01 5.26
N ARG A 276 -23.75 -15.24 6.23
CA ARG A 276 -23.40 -15.24 7.67
C ARG A 276 -22.35 -16.29 7.99
N SER A 277 -22.59 -17.54 7.58
CA SER A 277 -21.66 -18.65 7.82
C SER A 277 -20.34 -18.51 7.07
N PHE A 278 -20.37 -17.89 5.89
CA PHE A 278 -19.16 -17.61 5.11
C PHE A 278 -18.30 -16.53 5.77
N ALA A 279 -18.92 -15.40 6.13
CA ALA A 279 -18.25 -14.25 6.72
C ALA A 279 -17.61 -14.60 8.06
N THR A 280 -18.35 -15.15 9.03
CA THR A 280 -17.76 -15.59 10.30
C THR A 280 -18.55 -16.70 10.98
N LYS A 281 -17.85 -17.53 11.80
CA LYS A 281 -18.55 -18.53 12.64
C LYS A 281 -19.44 -17.86 13.68
N SER A 282 -19.05 -16.68 14.17
CA SER A 282 -19.82 -15.94 15.18
C SER A 282 -21.12 -15.38 14.61
N LEU A 283 -21.17 -15.00 13.33
CA LEU A 283 -22.41 -14.63 12.63
C LEU A 283 -23.36 -15.82 12.41
N GLY A 284 -22.83 -17.03 12.22
CA GLY A 284 -23.63 -18.25 12.13
C GLY A 284 -24.20 -18.76 13.47
N GLN A 285 -23.67 -18.28 14.59
CA GLN A 285 -24.14 -18.58 15.96
C GLN A 285 -24.87 -17.39 16.61
N ALA A 286 -24.90 -16.23 15.95
CA ALA A 286 -25.55 -15.05 16.46
C ALA A 286 -27.04 -15.05 16.11
N ASP A 287 -27.85 -15.68 16.97
CA ASP A 287 -29.26 -15.28 17.16
C ASP A 287 -29.37 -13.82 17.67
N PHE A 288 -28.24 -13.19 18.02
CA PHE A 288 -28.09 -11.83 18.55
C PHE A 288 -28.03 -10.71 17.51
N ILE A 289 -28.04 -11.01 16.20
CA ILE A 289 -28.52 -10.01 15.23
C ILE A 289 -30.04 -10.21 15.10
N ALA A 290 -30.72 -10.15 16.25
CA ALA A 290 -32.15 -9.99 16.32
C ALA A 290 -32.49 -8.65 15.65
N SER A 291 -33.36 -8.73 14.65
CA SER A 291 -34.33 -7.70 14.30
C SER A 291 -33.85 -6.25 14.44
N LEU A 292 -33.30 -5.72 13.36
CA LEU A 292 -33.67 -4.35 12.99
C LEU A 292 -34.85 -4.49 12.02
N GLU A 293 -36.03 -4.84 12.55
CA GLU A 293 -37.32 -4.32 12.09
C GLU A 293 -37.47 -3.02 12.92
N ASP A 294 -37.74 -1.83 12.39
CA ASP A 294 -38.39 -1.41 11.14
C ASP A 294 -37.50 -0.56 10.20
#